data_AF-A0A850PDR2-F1
#
_entry.id   AF-A0A850PDR2-F1
#
_cell.length_a   1.000
_cell.length_b   1.000
_cell.length_c   1.000
_cell.angle_alpha   90.00
_cell.angle_beta   90.00
_cell.angle_gamma   90.00
#
_symmetry.space_group_name_H-M   'P 1'
#
loop_
_entity.id
_entity.type
_entity.pdbx_description
1 polymer ?
#
loop_
_entity_poly.entity_id
_entity_poly.type
_entity_poly.pdbx_seq_one_letter_code
_entity_poly.pdbx_strand_id
1 'polypeptide(L)'
;MLTPRRVSLPAALALLAALTACESDAHQDSLGVQSRLHADILPTNSVAHAYHPRGGDAPDSPIAYTAPASPSFADRPLDENLRASIELADYVHGLDRTGLMTRLARSGPFTVFAIPNEALETYAGATPPAQLFAASRLPAMTRLLGYTIVRGRWTEARLRKAIARGRMGAIALPTASGDLLTIQTERGTGQLLLANARGATNRLWVRDLAQSNGVLYLTQSVLPPG
;
A
#
# COMPACT_ATOMS: atom_id res chain seq x y z
N MET A 1 80.58 -1.80 -53.86
CA MET A 1 80.10 -1.71 -55.25
C MET A 1 78.75 -2.41 -55.33
N LEU A 2 77.81 -1.80 -56.06
CA LEU A 2 76.48 -2.27 -56.46
C LEU A 2 75.36 -2.34 -55.40
N THR A 3 74.38 -1.45 -55.61
CA THR A 3 72.96 -1.69 -55.35
C THR A 3 72.45 -2.90 -56.17
N PRO A 4 71.32 -3.49 -55.77
CA PRO A 4 70.17 -3.34 -56.66
C PRO A 4 68.84 -3.12 -55.93
N ARG A 5 67.87 -2.77 -56.77
CA ARG A 5 66.56 -2.16 -56.52
C ARG A 5 65.46 -3.18 -56.84
N ARG A 6 64.33 -3.06 -56.12
CA ARG A 6 62.94 -3.45 -56.50
C ARG A 6 62.68 -4.97 -56.53
N VAL A 7 61.49 -5.50 -56.22
CA VAL A 7 60.16 -5.20 -56.75
C VAL A 7 59.07 -5.73 -55.77
N SER A 8 57.93 -5.05 -55.78
CA SER A 8 56.63 -5.30 -55.14
C SER A 8 55.91 -6.59 -55.56
N LEU A 9 55.05 -7.16 -54.70
CA LEU A 9 53.71 -7.69 -55.06
C LEU A 9 52.88 -7.97 -53.77
N PRO A 10 51.53 -8.07 -53.85
CA PRO A 10 50.62 -7.54 -52.84
C PRO A 10 49.78 -8.59 -52.08
N ALA A 11 49.11 -8.09 -51.03
CA ALA A 11 47.79 -8.45 -50.51
C ALA A 11 47.27 -9.92 -50.60
N ALA A 12 47.19 -10.57 -49.44
CA ALA A 12 46.13 -11.52 -49.06
C ALA A 12 46.12 -11.62 -47.51
N LEU A 13 45.21 -10.96 -46.81
CA LEU A 13 43.84 -11.41 -46.48
C LEU A 13 43.82 -12.64 -45.54
N ALA A 14 43.71 -12.37 -44.23
CA ALA A 14 42.83 -13.09 -43.31
C ALA A 14 42.88 -12.42 -41.92
N LEU A 15 41.99 -11.45 -41.70
CA LEU A 15 41.68 -10.96 -40.35
C LEU A 15 41.07 -12.13 -39.56
N LEU A 16 41.81 -12.69 -38.59
CA LEU A 16 41.17 -13.40 -37.49
C LEU A 16 40.49 -12.36 -36.61
N ALA A 17 39.18 -12.26 -36.72
CA ALA A 17 38.36 -11.54 -35.75
C ALA A 17 38.42 -12.29 -34.42
N ALA A 18 39.33 -11.87 -33.54
CA ALA A 18 39.24 -12.20 -32.14
C ALA A 18 37.97 -11.51 -31.60
N LEU A 19 36.91 -12.28 -31.42
CA LEU A 19 35.75 -11.89 -30.61
C LEU A 19 36.21 -11.84 -29.15
N THR A 20 36.92 -10.78 -28.78
CA THR A 20 36.98 -10.35 -27.39
C THR A 20 35.59 -9.81 -27.06
N ALA A 21 34.74 -10.68 -26.51
CA ALA A 21 33.55 -10.23 -25.84
C ALA A 21 34.00 -9.34 -24.67
N CYS A 22 33.96 -8.02 -24.87
CA CYS A 22 33.84 -7.10 -23.75
C CYS A 22 32.44 -7.36 -23.18
N GLU A 23 32.36 -8.30 -22.25
CA GLU A 23 31.21 -8.44 -21.37
C GLU A 23 31.14 -7.12 -20.60
N SER A 24 30.22 -6.25 -21.02
CA SER A 24 29.94 -5.01 -20.33
C SER A 24 29.52 -5.36 -18.90
N ASP A 25 30.11 -4.70 -17.91
CA ASP A 25 29.58 -4.54 -16.54
C ASP A 25 28.19 -3.88 -16.61
N ALA A 26 27.22 -4.60 -17.19
CA ALA A 26 25.83 -4.26 -17.19
C ALA A 26 25.34 -4.58 -15.78
N HIS A 27 25.53 -3.63 -14.89
CA HIS A 27 24.81 -3.57 -13.63
C HIS A 27 23.31 -3.61 -13.95
N GLN A 28 22.72 -4.81 -13.95
CA GLN A 28 21.27 -5.03 -14.03
C GLN A 28 20.55 -4.65 -12.73
N ASP A 29 21.23 -3.95 -11.82
CA ASP A 29 20.62 -3.42 -10.61
C ASP A 29 20.14 -1.99 -10.89
N SER A 30 18.94 -1.89 -11.48
CA SER A 30 18.27 -0.60 -11.74
C SER A 30 17.75 0.08 -10.46
N LEU A 31 18.00 -0.51 -9.29
CA LEU A 31 17.57 0.00 -8.00
C LEU A 31 18.78 0.63 -7.31
N GLY A 32 18.93 1.94 -7.45
CA GLY A 32 19.95 2.74 -6.73
C GLY A 32 19.77 2.77 -5.19
N VAL A 33 18.89 1.92 -4.66
CA VAL A 33 18.60 1.73 -3.24
C VAL A 33 18.58 0.23 -3.01
N GLN A 34 19.40 -0.27 -2.07
CA GLN A 34 19.33 -1.67 -1.65
C GLN A 34 17.90 -2.01 -1.23
N SER A 35 17.28 -2.95 -1.94
CA SER A 35 15.96 -3.50 -1.62
C SER A 35 15.98 -4.01 -0.18
N ARG A 36 15.35 -3.27 0.74
CA ARG A 36 15.07 -3.81 2.06
C ARG A 36 13.84 -4.69 1.91
N LEU A 37 14.07 -5.98 1.67
CA LEU A 37 13.07 -7.02 1.35
C LEU A 37 12.11 -7.35 2.53
N HIS A 38 11.75 -6.37 3.36
CA HIS A 38 10.69 -6.59 4.35
C HIS A 38 9.34 -6.37 3.66
N ALA A 39 8.62 -7.48 3.49
CA ALA A 39 7.28 -7.51 2.96
C ALA A 39 6.36 -8.11 4.02
N ASP A 40 5.29 -7.39 4.34
CA ASP A 40 4.21 -7.90 5.16
C ASP A 40 3.09 -8.40 4.24
N ILE A 41 2.50 -9.55 4.54
CA ILE A 41 1.39 -10.07 3.75
C ILE A 41 0.10 -9.41 4.23
N LEU A 42 -0.55 -8.64 3.34
CA LEU A 42 -1.88 -8.13 3.60
C LEU A 42 -2.89 -9.28 3.56
N PRO A 43 -3.96 -9.20 4.36
CA PRO A 43 -5.01 -10.20 4.35
C PRO A 43 -5.68 -10.30 2.97
N THR A 44 -6.48 -11.36 2.76
CA THR A 44 -7.21 -11.60 1.50
C THR A 44 -8.64 -12.15 1.74
N ASN A 45 -9.27 -11.77 2.86
CA ASN A 45 -10.58 -12.27 3.28
C ASN A 45 -11.67 -12.03 2.23
N SER A 46 -11.66 -10.88 1.56
CA SER A 46 -12.61 -10.51 0.51
C SER A 46 -12.65 -11.54 -0.63
N VAL A 47 -11.51 -12.17 -0.96
CA VAL A 47 -11.46 -13.23 -2.00
C VAL A 47 -12.22 -14.46 -1.57
N ALA A 48 -12.09 -14.86 -0.30
CA ALA A 48 -12.80 -16.02 0.24
C ALA A 48 -14.32 -15.77 0.29
N HIS A 49 -14.75 -14.55 0.61
CA HIS A 49 -16.16 -14.19 0.68
C HIS A 49 -16.80 -13.95 -0.70
N ALA A 50 -16.05 -13.49 -1.71
CA ALA A 50 -16.58 -13.28 -3.05
C ALA A 50 -16.90 -14.61 -3.78
N TYR A 51 -16.17 -15.69 -3.47
CA TYR A 51 -16.40 -16.99 -4.11
C TYR A 51 -17.64 -17.67 -3.55
N HIS A 52 -18.70 -17.73 -4.37
CA HIS A 52 -19.90 -18.52 -4.10
C HIS A 52 -19.95 -19.67 -5.11
N PRO A 53 -19.78 -20.93 -4.70
CA PRO A 53 -19.90 -22.05 -5.62
C PRO A 53 -21.33 -22.11 -6.17
N ARG A 54 -21.50 -22.02 -7.50
CA ARG A 54 -22.78 -22.31 -8.14
C ARG A 54 -22.99 -23.82 -8.10
N GLY A 55 -24.13 -24.27 -7.57
CA GLY A 55 -24.42 -25.69 -7.38
C GLY A 55 -24.28 -26.52 -8.65
N GLY A 56 -23.63 -27.68 -8.53
CA GLY A 56 -23.44 -28.66 -9.61
C GLY A 56 -22.05 -28.69 -10.24
N ASP A 57 -21.35 -27.55 -10.30
CA ASP A 57 -20.05 -27.40 -10.94
C ASP A 57 -18.97 -26.98 -9.93
N ALA A 58 -18.77 -27.79 -8.89
CA ALA A 58 -17.54 -27.67 -8.12
C ALA A 58 -16.38 -28.04 -9.07
N PRO A 59 -15.36 -27.19 -9.26
CA PRO A 59 -14.23 -27.55 -10.10
C PRO A 59 -13.59 -28.84 -9.58
N ASP A 60 -13.55 -29.89 -10.40
CA ASP A 60 -12.93 -31.21 -10.11
C ASP A 60 -11.41 -31.14 -9.86
N SER A 61 -10.83 -29.94 -9.84
CA SER A 61 -9.40 -29.77 -9.61
C SER A 61 -9.12 -29.68 -8.10
N PRO A 62 -8.26 -30.54 -7.53
CA PRO A 62 -7.88 -30.51 -6.11
C PRO A 62 -7.04 -29.26 -5.74
N ILE A 63 -6.76 -28.39 -6.71
CA ILE A 63 -6.09 -27.11 -6.50
C ILE A 63 -7.20 -26.05 -6.40
N ALA A 64 -7.68 -25.83 -5.18
CA ALA A 64 -8.39 -24.60 -4.86
C ALA A 64 -7.48 -23.43 -5.28
N TYR A 65 -7.99 -22.51 -6.11
CA TYR A 65 -7.28 -21.27 -6.39
C TYR A 65 -7.08 -20.54 -5.06
N THR A 66 -5.88 -20.68 -4.48
CA THR A 66 -5.53 -19.94 -3.27
C THR A 66 -5.50 -18.47 -3.63
N ALA A 67 -6.05 -17.62 -2.76
CA ALA A 67 -6.02 -16.19 -2.98
C ALA A 67 -4.55 -15.75 -3.15
N PRO A 68 -4.19 -15.02 -4.22
CA PRO A 68 -2.82 -14.57 -4.41
C PRO A 68 -2.43 -13.67 -3.23
N ALA A 69 -1.25 -13.90 -2.67
CA ALA A 69 -0.73 -13.06 -1.60
C ALA A 69 -0.67 -11.59 -2.06
N SER A 70 -1.07 -10.67 -1.19
CA SER A 70 -0.99 -9.23 -1.43
C SER A 70 0.16 -8.64 -0.59
N PRO A 71 1.42 -8.67 -1.06
CA PRO A 71 2.54 -8.16 -0.28
C PRO A 71 2.49 -6.63 -0.17
N SER A 72 2.78 -6.10 1.01
CA SER A 72 3.05 -4.69 1.27
C SER A 72 4.54 -4.51 1.59
N PHE A 73 5.24 -3.79 0.73
CA PHE A 73 6.69 -3.61 0.85
C PHE A 73 7.07 -2.29 1.52
N ALA A 74 8.02 -2.32 2.46
CA ALA A 74 8.39 -1.14 3.24
C ALA A 74 9.08 -0.02 2.44
N ASP A 75 9.68 -0.34 1.29
CA ASP A 75 10.34 0.58 0.37
C ASP A 75 9.40 1.14 -0.71
N ARG A 76 8.16 0.65 -0.79
CA ARG A 76 7.13 1.16 -1.70
C ARG A 76 6.29 2.24 -1.03
N PRO A 77 5.81 3.23 -1.80
CA PRO A 77 4.94 4.26 -1.27
C PRO A 77 3.53 3.71 -1.01
N LEU A 78 2.78 4.44 -0.19
CA LEU A 78 1.41 4.10 0.22
C LEU A 78 0.50 3.83 -0.97
N ASP A 79 0.51 4.66 -2.00
CA ASP A 79 -0.38 4.51 -3.15
C ASP A 79 -0.11 3.22 -3.93
N GLU A 80 1.14 2.78 -4.03
CA GLU A 80 1.51 1.53 -4.69
C GLU A 80 1.02 0.31 -3.89
N ASN A 81 1.35 0.24 -2.60
CA ASN A 81 0.92 -0.88 -1.74
C ASN A 81 -0.62 -0.92 -1.55
N LEU A 82 -1.28 0.24 -1.49
CA LEU A 82 -2.75 0.30 -1.44
C LEU A 82 -3.37 -0.31 -2.71
N ARG A 83 -2.85 0.04 -3.89
CA ARG A 83 -3.34 -0.48 -5.18
C ARG A 83 -3.05 -1.96 -5.40
N ALA A 84 -1.95 -2.46 -4.81
CA ALA A 84 -1.59 -3.88 -4.87
C ALA A 84 -2.48 -4.76 -3.98
N SER A 85 -3.24 -4.17 -3.06
CA SER A 85 -4.06 -4.90 -2.08
C SER A 85 -5.47 -5.18 -2.59
N ILE A 86 -5.80 -6.47 -2.72
CA ILE A 86 -7.17 -6.89 -3.08
C ILE A 86 -8.18 -6.47 -2.01
N GLU A 87 -7.81 -6.52 -0.73
CA GLU A 87 -8.68 -6.13 0.40
C GLU A 87 -9.01 -4.63 0.48
N LEU A 88 -8.34 -3.81 -0.32
CA LEU A 88 -8.49 -2.36 -0.28
C LEU A 88 -9.02 -1.81 -1.60
N ALA A 89 -9.50 -2.66 -2.50
CA ALA A 89 -9.99 -2.27 -3.81
C ALA A 89 -11.09 -1.18 -3.74
N ASP A 90 -12.09 -1.34 -2.87
CA ASP A 90 -13.17 -0.36 -2.71
C ASP A 90 -12.66 0.95 -2.10
N TYR A 91 -11.73 0.86 -1.15
CA TYR A 91 -11.09 2.01 -0.53
C TYR A 91 -10.24 2.80 -1.54
N VAL A 92 -9.44 2.11 -2.37
CA VAL A 92 -8.66 2.69 -3.47
C VAL A 92 -9.57 3.39 -4.47
N HIS A 93 -10.66 2.74 -4.88
CA HIS A 93 -11.65 3.35 -5.76
C HIS A 93 -12.22 4.64 -5.14
N GLY A 94 -12.57 4.63 -3.86
CA GLY A 94 -13.00 5.81 -3.13
C GLY A 94 -11.94 6.93 -3.08
N LEU A 95 -10.68 6.59 -2.83
CA LEU A 95 -9.58 7.55 -2.79
C LEU A 95 -9.32 8.18 -4.16
N ASP A 96 -9.43 7.41 -5.24
CA ASP A 96 -9.30 7.92 -6.61
C ASP A 96 -10.44 8.88 -6.95
N ARG A 97 -11.69 8.50 -6.63
CA ARG A 97 -12.89 9.33 -6.89
C ARG A 97 -12.90 10.65 -6.12
N THR A 98 -12.26 10.69 -4.96
CA THR A 98 -12.17 11.88 -4.09
C THR A 98 -10.89 12.68 -4.29
N GLY A 99 -9.97 12.21 -5.16
CA GLY A 99 -8.66 12.84 -5.39
C GLY A 99 -7.70 12.75 -4.20
N LEU A 100 -8.01 11.93 -3.20
CA LEU A 100 -7.15 11.71 -2.04
C LEU A 100 -5.95 10.83 -2.38
N MET A 101 -6.08 9.91 -3.34
CA MET A 101 -4.97 9.04 -3.75
C MET A 101 -3.79 9.86 -4.30
N THR A 102 -4.06 10.87 -5.11
CA THR A 102 -3.04 11.80 -5.63
C THR A 102 -2.27 12.51 -4.51
N ARG A 103 -2.89 12.73 -3.35
CA ARG A 103 -2.19 13.31 -2.20
C ARG A 103 -1.25 12.30 -1.54
N LEU A 104 -1.67 11.04 -1.45
CA LEU A 104 -0.85 9.96 -0.88
C LEU A 104 0.35 9.60 -1.76
N ALA A 105 0.27 9.84 -3.08
CA ALA A 105 1.39 9.69 -3.99
C ALA A 105 2.46 10.79 -3.85
N ARG A 106 2.20 11.88 -3.11
CA ARG A 106 3.16 13.00 -2.94
C ARG A 106 4.21 12.68 -1.88
N SER A 107 5.30 13.46 -1.91
CA SER A 107 6.33 13.44 -0.88
C SER A 107 5.78 13.89 0.47
N GLY A 108 5.79 13.00 1.46
CA GLY A 108 5.55 13.33 2.86
C GLY A 108 5.21 12.07 3.62
N PRO A 109 5.61 11.94 4.89
CA PRO A 109 5.12 10.82 5.66
C PRO A 109 3.64 11.03 5.93
N PHE A 110 2.82 10.09 5.49
CA PHE A 110 1.42 9.96 5.88
C PHE A 110 1.24 8.76 6.80
N THR A 111 0.18 8.78 7.60
CA THR A 111 -0.32 7.60 8.29
C THR A 111 -1.74 7.37 7.82
N VAL A 112 -2.00 6.20 7.27
CA VAL A 112 -3.30 5.84 6.69
C VAL A 112 -3.92 4.72 7.52
N PHE A 113 -5.14 4.95 7.99
CA PHE A 113 -5.99 3.96 8.66
C PHE A 113 -6.99 3.41 7.63
N ALA A 114 -6.49 2.60 6.71
CA ALA A 114 -7.25 2.10 5.56
C ALA A 114 -8.42 1.22 6.01
N ILE A 115 -9.51 1.28 5.24
CA ILE A 115 -10.75 0.56 5.53
C ILE A 115 -10.83 -0.63 4.57
N PRO A 116 -10.85 -1.88 5.07
CA PRO A 116 -11.04 -3.06 4.23
C PRO A 116 -12.39 -3.06 3.50
N ASN A 117 -12.48 -3.79 2.39
CA ASN A 117 -13.71 -3.92 1.59
C ASN A 117 -14.89 -4.36 2.47
N GLU A 118 -14.73 -5.43 3.26
CA GLU A 118 -15.80 -5.95 4.14
C GLU A 118 -16.34 -4.89 5.11
N ALA A 119 -15.47 -4.02 5.64
CA ALA A 119 -15.88 -2.93 6.52
C ALA A 119 -16.67 -1.85 5.77
N LEU A 120 -16.29 -1.53 4.53
CA LEU A 120 -17.03 -0.61 3.66
C LEU A 120 -18.38 -1.21 3.21
N GLU A 121 -18.41 -2.49 2.86
CA GLU A 121 -19.62 -3.23 2.49
C GLU A 121 -20.62 -3.25 3.65
N THR A 122 -20.15 -3.59 4.86
CA THR A 122 -20.96 -3.57 6.08
C THR A 122 -21.52 -2.17 6.34
N TYR A 123 -20.71 -1.13 6.13
CA TYR A 123 -21.14 0.26 6.25
C TYR A 123 -22.16 0.67 5.18
N ALA A 124 -22.05 0.13 3.97
CA ALA A 124 -22.98 0.39 2.87
C ALA A 124 -24.36 -0.25 3.09
N GLY A 125 -24.41 -1.34 3.86
CA GLY A 125 -25.61 -2.15 4.07
C GLY A 125 -26.14 -2.68 2.74
N ALA A 126 -27.39 -2.34 2.41
CA ALA A 126 -28.02 -2.76 1.15
C ALA A 126 -27.56 -1.95 -0.08
N THR A 127 -26.75 -0.90 0.10
CA THR A 127 -26.22 -0.11 -1.01
C THR A 127 -24.99 -0.82 -1.59
N PRO A 128 -24.91 -1.08 -2.90
CA PRO A 128 -23.68 -1.61 -3.50
C PRO A 128 -22.47 -0.67 -3.23
N PRO A 129 -21.26 -1.19 -2.94
CA PRO A 129 -20.09 -0.35 -2.64
C PRO A 129 -19.78 0.70 -3.72
N ALA A 130 -19.94 0.34 -5.00
CA ALA A 130 -19.77 1.28 -6.12
C ALA A 130 -20.72 2.51 -6.03
N GLN A 131 -21.92 2.33 -5.46
CA GLN A 131 -22.88 3.42 -5.26
C GLN A 131 -22.55 4.29 -4.04
N LEU A 132 -21.69 3.84 -3.11
CA LEU A 132 -21.18 4.70 -2.04
C LEU A 132 -20.47 5.93 -2.61
N PHE A 133 -19.80 5.77 -3.76
CA PHE A 133 -19.01 6.82 -4.43
C PHE A 133 -19.76 7.51 -5.58
N ALA A 134 -21.10 7.41 -5.59
CA ALA A 134 -21.94 8.19 -6.48
C ALA A 134 -21.78 9.70 -6.23
N ALA A 135 -21.97 10.53 -7.26
CA ALA A 135 -21.71 11.97 -7.21
C ALA A 135 -22.44 12.69 -6.05
N SER A 136 -23.68 12.28 -5.75
CA SER A 136 -24.48 12.82 -4.64
C SER A 136 -23.91 12.52 -3.25
N ARG A 137 -23.07 11.48 -3.12
CA ARG A 137 -22.46 11.04 -1.85
C ARG A 137 -20.98 11.38 -1.75
N LEU A 138 -20.33 11.81 -2.85
CA LEU A 138 -18.91 12.15 -2.89
C LEU A 138 -18.47 13.17 -1.82
N PRO A 139 -19.22 14.22 -1.47
CA PRO A 139 -18.81 15.13 -0.40
C PRO A 139 -18.68 14.42 0.96
N ALA A 140 -19.65 13.57 1.29
CA ALA A 140 -19.62 12.79 2.53
C ALA A 140 -18.47 11.78 2.52
N MET A 141 -18.25 11.10 1.38
CA MET A 141 -17.15 10.14 1.26
C MET A 141 -15.77 10.80 1.27
N THR A 142 -15.63 12.00 0.71
CA THR A 142 -14.37 12.76 0.78
C THR A 142 -14.02 13.08 2.23
N ARG A 143 -15.02 13.48 3.04
CA ARG A 143 -14.83 13.73 4.47
C ARG A 143 -14.50 12.43 5.21
N LEU A 144 -15.23 11.33 4.94
CA LEU A 144 -15.01 10.03 5.56
C LEU A 144 -13.61 9.46 5.27
N LEU A 145 -13.23 9.39 4.00
CA LEU A 145 -11.92 8.88 3.59
C LEU A 145 -10.80 9.83 4.04
N GLY A 146 -11.01 11.14 3.97
CA GLY A 146 -10.07 12.13 4.51
C GLY A 146 -9.82 11.96 6.00
N TYR A 147 -10.82 11.51 6.77
CA TYR A 147 -10.70 11.23 8.19
C TYR A 147 -9.76 10.06 8.52
N THR A 148 -9.52 9.18 7.55
CA THR A 148 -8.59 8.04 7.70
C THR A 148 -7.12 8.40 7.48
N ILE A 149 -6.83 9.62 7.02
CA ILE A 149 -5.48 10.03 6.62
C ILE A 149 -4.97 11.11 7.57
N VAL A 150 -3.82 10.85 8.17
CA VAL A 150 -3.13 11.77 9.08
C VAL A 150 -1.76 12.13 8.51
N ARG A 151 -1.35 13.39 8.66
CA ARG A 151 0.02 13.80 8.30
C ARG A 151 1.02 13.37 9.39
N GLY A 152 2.18 12.91 8.96
CA GLY A 152 3.27 12.45 9.81
C GLY A 152 3.45 10.94 9.77
N ARG A 153 4.64 10.49 10.17
CA ARG A 153 4.98 9.07 10.32
C ARG A 153 4.63 8.66 11.75
N TRP A 154 3.45 8.10 11.94
CA TRP A 154 2.94 7.65 13.23
C TRP A 154 3.03 6.13 13.34
N THR A 155 4.25 5.63 13.54
CA THR A 155 4.49 4.22 13.86
C THR A 155 3.82 3.84 15.19
N GLU A 156 3.58 2.55 15.44
CA GLU A 156 2.91 2.11 16.67
C GLU A 156 3.71 2.51 17.91
N ALA A 157 5.05 2.38 17.87
CA ALA A 157 5.94 2.84 18.92
C ALA A 157 5.79 4.35 19.22
N ARG A 158 5.72 5.19 18.18
CA ARG A 158 5.52 6.64 18.31
C ARG A 158 4.14 6.97 18.87
N LEU A 159 3.10 6.29 18.42
CA LEU A 159 1.73 6.46 18.93
C LEU A 159 1.68 6.14 20.42
N ARG A 160 2.20 4.97 20.83
CA ARG A 160 2.26 4.55 22.23
C ARG A 160 3.05 5.53 23.10
N LYS A 161 4.21 5.99 22.62
CA LYS A 161 5.02 7.00 23.33
C LYS A 161 4.28 8.33 23.47
N ALA A 162 3.54 8.76 22.45
CA ALA A 162 2.76 9.99 22.50
C ALA A 162 1.57 9.88 23.46
N ILE A 163 0.88 8.73 23.45
CA ILE A 163 -0.20 8.40 24.38
C ILE A 163 0.30 8.39 25.83
N ALA A 164 1.43 7.75 26.11
CA ALA A 164 2.01 7.66 27.45
C ALA A 164 2.42 9.04 28.03
N ARG A 165 2.76 10.01 27.17
CA ARG A 165 3.01 11.40 27.58
C ARG A 165 1.73 12.20 27.75
N GLY A 166 0.62 11.75 27.16
CA GLY A 166 -0.68 12.39 27.27
C GLY A 166 -1.30 12.15 28.64
N ARG A 167 -1.77 13.21 29.29
CA ARG A 167 -2.38 13.14 30.63
C ARG A 167 -3.63 12.24 30.69
N MET A 168 -4.30 12.05 29.56
CA MET A 168 -5.57 11.31 29.46
C MET A 168 -5.41 9.91 28.86
N GLY A 169 -4.18 9.43 28.62
CA GLY A 169 -3.96 8.14 27.96
C GLY A 169 -4.47 8.10 26.51
N ALA A 170 -4.51 9.27 25.86
CA ALA A 170 -4.95 9.45 24.48
C ALA A 170 -4.20 10.61 23.82
N ILE A 171 -4.20 10.62 22.49
CA ILE A 171 -3.74 11.74 21.64
C ILE A 171 -4.79 12.04 20.58
N ALA A 172 -4.90 13.30 20.17
CA ALA A 172 -5.74 13.72 19.05
C ALA A 172 -4.86 14.14 17.88
N LEU A 173 -5.12 13.57 16.70
CA LEU A 173 -4.37 13.84 15.48
C LEU A 173 -5.27 14.54 14.45
N PRO A 174 -4.83 15.66 13.84
CA PRO A 174 -5.57 16.30 12.76
C PRO A 174 -5.51 15.43 11.50
N THR A 175 -6.69 15.15 10.95
CA THR A 175 -6.85 14.34 9.74
C THR A 175 -6.91 15.22 8.48
N ALA A 176 -6.87 14.60 7.30
CA ALA A 176 -7.02 15.30 6.04
C ALA A 176 -8.44 15.85 5.81
N SER A 177 -9.45 15.38 6.57
CA SER A 177 -10.79 15.99 6.59
C SER A 177 -10.85 17.28 7.41
N GLY A 178 -9.83 17.56 8.22
CA GLY A 178 -9.81 18.65 9.20
C GLY A 178 -10.34 18.27 10.58
N ASP A 179 -11.01 17.12 10.72
CA ASP A 179 -11.49 16.63 12.01
C ASP A 179 -10.36 15.95 12.80
N LEU A 180 -10.53 15.85 14.12
CA LEU A 180 -9.58 15.18 15.00
C LEU A 180 -9.89 13.68 15.12
N LEU A 181 -8.89 12.85 14.87
CA LEU A 181 -8.89 11.43 15.16
C LEU A 181 -8.20 11.19 16.49
N THR A 182 -8.95 10.66 17.46
CA THR A 182 -8.39 10.30 18.76
C THR A 182 -7.82 8.90 18.70
N ILE A 183 -6.61 8.72 19.22
CA ILE A 183 -5.96 7.42 19.36
C ILE A 183 -5.65 7.23 20.84
N GLN A 184 -6.10 6.12 21.39
CA GLN A 184 -5.96 5.78 22.80
C GLN A 184 -5.57 4.31 22.97
N THR A 185 -5.16 3.96 24.17
CA THR A 185 -4.96 2.55 24.54
C THR A 185 -6.26 2.01 25.11
N GLU A 186 -6.75 0.91 24.55
CA GLU A 186 -7.90 0.21 25.11
C GLU A 186 -7.58 -0.36 26.50
N ARG A 187 -8.49 -0.13 27.45
CA ARG A 187 -8.43 -0.71 28.79
C ARG A 187 -8.66 -2.22 28.71
N GLY A 188 -7.76 -2.99 29.32
CA GLY A 188 -7.81 -4.45 29.35
C GLY A 188 -6.86 -5.08 28.33
N THR A 189 -7.05 -4.82 27.03
CA THR A 189 -6.22 -5.46 25.99
C THR A 189 -4.88 -4.75 25.74
N GLY A 190 -4.76 -3.46 26.06
CA GLY A 190 -3.57 -2.67 25.76
C GLY A 190 -3.37 -2.36 24.26
N GLN A 191 -4.35 -2.69 23.42
CA GLN A 191 -4.31 -2.42 21.97
C GLN A 191 -4.60 -0.95 21.68
N LEU A 192 -4.10 -0.45 20.55
CA LEU A 192 -4.47 0.87 20.06
C LEU A 192 -5.94 0.85 19.60
N LEU A 193 -6.69 1.87 20.00
CA LEU A 193 -8.10 2.07 19.70
C LEU A 193 -8.28 3.46 19.10
N LEU A 194 -8.95 3.52 17.96
CA LEU A 194 -9.35 4.76 17.32
C LEU A 194 -10.68 5.23 17.90
N ALA A 195 -10.87 6.53 18.06
CA ALA A 195 -12.12 7.12 18.53
C ALA A 195 -12.42 8.44 17.80
N ASN A 196 -13.70 8.68 17.53
CA ASN A 196 -14.16 9.94 16.96
C ASN A 196 -14.70 10.89 18.04
N ALA A 197 -15.06 12.11 17.64
CA ALA A 197 -15.60 13.12 18.55
C ALA A 197 -16.96 12.75 19.17
N ARG A 198 -17.67 11.77 18.59
CA ARG A 198 -18.95 11.24 19.11
C ARG A 198 -18.77 10.07 20.08
N GLY A 199 -17.53 9.67 20.37
CA GLY A 199 -17.23 8.54 21.24
C GLY A 199 -17.40 7.17 20.59
N ALA A 200 -17.71 7.10 19.29
CA ALA A 200 -17.64 5.84 18.57
C ALA A 200 -16.18 5.41 18.45
N THR A 201 -15.93 4.10 18.48
CA THR A 201 -14.58 3.54 18.50
C THR A 201 -14.39 2.51 17.40
N ASN A 202 -13.13 2.31 17.01
CA ASN A 202 -12.75 1.36 15.98
C ASN A 202 -11.39 0.77 16.29
N ARG A 203 -11.27 -0.55 16.13
CA ARG A 203 -10.05 -1.31 16.39
C ARG A 203 -9.20 -1.42 15.13
N LEU A 204 -7.92 -1.68 15.34
CA LEU A 204 -6.99 -1.96 14.26
C LEU A 204 -6.89 -3.48 14.05
N TRP A 205 -6.91 -3.89 12.79
CA TRP A 205 -6.71 -5.28 12.38
C TRP A 205 -5.23 -5.53 12.07
N VAL A 206 -4.70 -4.85 11.05
CA VAL A 206 -3.28 -4.90 10.68
C VAL A 206 -2.62 -3.60 11.12
N ARG A 207 -1.41 -3.69 11.69
CA ARG A 207 -0.76 -2.57 12.36
C ARG A 207 0.66 -2.36 11.88
N ASP A 208 1.04 -1.08 11.85
CA ASP A 208 2.42 -0.60 11.75
C ASP A 208 3.18 -1.07 10.50
N LEU A 209 2.48 -1.17 9.37
CA LEU A 209 3.11 -1.52 8.10
C LEU A 209 3.94 -0.32 7.63
N ALA A 210 5.25 -0.46 7.61
CA ALA A 210 6.15 0.58 7.15
C ALA A 210 5.95 0.83 5.65
N GLN A 211 6.05 2.09 5.22
CA GLN A 211 5.98 2.51 3.82
C GLN A 211 7.07 3.57 3.58
N SER A 212 7.54 3.72 2.33
CA SER A 212 8.61 4.69 2.03
C SER A 212 8.20 6.12 2.35
N ASN A 213 6.91 6.43 2.17
CA ASN A 213 6.29 7.72 2.49
C ASN A 213 5.26 7.62 3.64
N GLY A 214 5.39 6.68 4.59
CA GLY A 214 4.42 6.64 5.67
C GLY A 214 4.33 5.37 6.51
N VAL A 215 3.14 5.17 7.07
CA VAL A 215 2.72 3.96 7.80
C VAL A 215 1.30 3.61 7.38
N LEU A 216 1.04 2.33 7.14
CA LEU A 216 -0.28 1.80 6.82
C LEU A 216 -0.81 0.97 8.00
N TYR A 217 -2.07 1.21 8.33
CA TYR A 217 -2.88 0.44 9.27
C TYR A 217 -4.17 0.03 8.57
N LEU A 218 -4.74 -1.12 8.94
CA LEU A 218 -6.09 -1.53 8.51
C LEU A 218 -7.03 -1.51 9.70
N THR A 219 -8.22 -0.96 9.53
CA THR A 219 -9.26 -0.92 10.57
C THR A 219 -10.17 -2.15 10.52
N GLN A 220 -10.86 -2.45 11.61
CA GLN A 220 -11.88 -3.51 11.66
C GLN A 220 -13.26 -3.04 11.18
N SER A 221 -13.54 -1.73 11.24
CA SER A 221 -14.80 -1.15 10.78
C SER A 221 -14.58 0.23 10.14
N VAL A 222 -15.68 0.92 9.82
CA VAL A 222 -15.71 2.32 9.40
C VAL A 222 -15.89 3.19 10.64
N LEU A 223 -15.07 4.25 10.76
CA LEU A 223 -15.23 5.26 11.82
C LEU A 223 -15.59 6.60 11.18
N PRO A 224 -16.88 6.99 11.15
CA PRO A 224 -17.27 8.28 10.61
C PRO A 224 -16.71 9.45 11.43
N PRO A 225 -16.42 10.59 10.78
CA PRO A 225 -16.10 11.81 11.50
C PRO A 225 -17.29 12.26 12.37
N GLY A 226 -16.98 13.02 13.42
CA GLY A 226 -17.97 13.60 14.32
C GLY A 226 -18.83 14.67 13.66
#